data_AF-A0A7K0PJZ3-F1
#
_entry.id   AF-A0A7K0PJZ3-F1
#
_cell.length_a   1.000
_cell.length_b   1.000
_cell.length_c   1.000
_cell.angle_alpha   90.00
_cell.angle_beta   90.00
_cell.angle_gamma   90.00
#
_symmetry.space_group_name_H-M   'P 1'
#
loop_
_entity.id
_entity.type
_entity.pdbx_description
1 polymer ?
#
loop_
_entity_poly.entity_id
_entity_poly.type
_entity_poly.pdbx_seq_one_letter_code
_entity_poly.pdbx_strand_id
1 'polypeptide(L)'
;MTVTVAVDTTGADLGPAEVAEGAKLAASRADVRIVLFGPAAELRAVVDGVPGIGVVDAPLSIAKAPDPALAVRQNPDASIVRAIRAVSAGDADTFVVAGATGPALAAGLMNVRRAKGIHRPALALPLPTLGDPVTLVDVGANVEARPDHLVQFGFMGAALARTVLGVRRPRVALLSNGEEPTKGTADVVEVHRLLRDRLAGHPHIEWVGNVEGNDIASGRADVIVTDGFTGNVTLKVMEGVSQAVVSGVRQAATSNPRSMLGGLLLKPSLNRFKSSIDPEASGGAYLLGLRSLGVVPHGRFSREGFARAIVLAAQGHEGRVTDLIHADLEAVGALRRPPAAAARDAGAPAV
;
A
#
# COMPACT_ATOMS: atom_id res chain seq x y z
N MET A 1 -9.59 -21.91 3.49
CA MET A 1 -10.85 -21.16 3.36
C MET A 1 -10.61 -20.15 2.26
N THR A 2 -11.49 -20.07 1.26
CA THR A 2 -11.35 -19.12 0.16
C THR A 2 -11.56 -17.69 0.66
N VAL A 3 -10.56 -16.83 0.45
CA VAL A 3 -10.57 -15.42 0.85
C VAL A 3 -11.59 -14.61 0.05
N THR A 4 -12.31 -13.73 0.74
CA THR A 4 -13.30 -12.83 0.16
C THR A 4 -12.77 -11.40 0.12
N VAL A 5 -12.68 -10.82 -1.07
CA VAL A 5 -12.19 -9.46 -1.30
C VAL A 5 -13.36 -8.53 -1.62
N ALA A 6 -13.57 -7.50 -0.80
CA ALA A 6 -14.50 -6.42 -1.10
C ALA A 6 -13.84 -5.38 -2.02
N VAL A 7 -14.43 -5.05 -3.16
CA VAL A 7 -13.83 -4.18 -4.17
C VAL A 7 -14.73 -2.98 -4.45
N ASP A 8 -14.26 -1.78 -4.14
CA ASP A 8 -14.88 -0.54 -4.64
C ASP A 8 -14.47 -0.29 -6.09
N THR A 9 -15.45 -0.13 -6.97
CA THR A 9 -15.22 0.04 -8.41
C THR A 9 -15.32 1.49 -8.88
N THR A 10 -15.68 2.44 -8.01
CA THR A 10 -16.20 3.76 -8.43
C THR A 10 -15.16 4.88 -8.51
N GLY A 11 -13.90 4.61 -8.19
CA GLY A 11 -12.80 5.58 -8.32
C GLY A 11 -11.80 5.28 -9.43
N ALA A 12 -12.05 4.27 -10.28
CA ALA A 12 -11.25 4.00 -11.47
C ALA A 12 -11.51 5.04 -12.58
N ASP A 13 -10.46 5.52 -13.23
CA ASP A 13 -10.53 6.51 -14.32
C ASP A 13 -11.14 5.90 -15.60
N LEU A 14 -10.93 4.60 -15.83
CA LEU A 14 -11.54 3.83 -16.93
C LEU A 14 -12.96 3.33 -16.60
N GLY A 15 -13.45 3.64 -15.39
CA GLY A 15 -14.81 3.33 -14.94
C GLY A 15 -14.99 1.96 -14.27
N PRO A 16 -16.17 1.73 -13.65
CA PRO A 16 -16.49 0.51 -12.91
C PRO A 16 -16.36 -0.79 -13.72
N ALA A 17 -16.75 -0.77 -15.00
CA ALA A 17 -16.64 -1.93 -15.88
C ALA A 17 -15.20 -2.45 -16.02
N GLU A 18 -14.18 -1.58 -16.02
CA GLU A 18 -12.78 -2.01 -16.12
C GLU A 18 -12.32 -2.75 -14.86
N VAL A 19 -12.79 -2.30 -13.68
CA VAL A 19 -12.54 -3.01 -12.40
C VAL A 19 -13.23 -4.37 -12.41
N ALA A 20 -14.46 -4.45 -12.96
CA ALA A 20 -15.21 -5.69 -13.08
C ALA A 20 -14.55 -6.71 -14.02
N GLU A 21 -13.96 -6.26 -15.14
CA GLU A 21 -13.12 -7.12 -15.99
C GLU A 21 -11.88 -7.60 -15.25
N GLY A 22 -11.25 -6.74 -14.44
CA GLY A 22 -10.15 -7.14 -13.56
C GLY A 22 -10.56 -8.21 -12.53
N ALA A 23 -11.77 -8.12 -11.99
CA ALA A 23 -12.29 -9.14 -11.08
C ALA A 23 -12.48 -10.51 -11.74
N LYS A 24 -12.94 -10.56 -13.00
CA LYS A 24 -13.01 -11.81 -13.78
C LYS A 24 -11.64 -12.43 -13.97
N LEU A 25 -10.66 -11.61 -14.33
CA LEU A 25 -9.28 -12.04 -14.47
C LEU A 25 -8.72 -12.57 -13.13
N ALA A 26 -8.97 -11.89 -12.01
CA ALA A 26 -8.56 -12.36 -10.69
C ALA A 26 -9.19 -13.72 -10.32
N ALA A 27 -10.50 -13.88 -10.50
CA ALA A 27 -11.23 -15.11 -10.20
C ALA A 27 -10.78 -16.32 -11.06
N SER A 28 -10.26 -16.06 -12.28
CA SER A 28 -9.68 -17.12 -13.12
C SER A 28 -8.22 -17.48 -12.77
N ARG A 29 -7.53 -16.64 -12.00
CA ARG A 29 -6.10 -16.79 -11.67
C ARG A 29 -5.86 -17.34 -10.27
N ALA A 30 -6.81 -17.16 -9.36
CA ALA A 30 -6.68 -17.54 -7.96
C ALA A 30 -8.02 -18.02 -7.38
N ASP A 31 -7.96 -18.84 -6.34
CA ASP A 31 -9.13 -19.20 -5.54
C ASP A 31 -9.51 -18.02 -4.65
N VAL A 32 -10.29 -17.08 -5.19
CA VAL A 32 -10.72 -15.86 -4.50
C VAL A 32 -12.21 -15.59 -4.75
N ARG A 33 -12.94 -15.26 -3.69
CA ARG A 33 -14.30 -14.72 -3.78
C ARG A 33 -14.22 -13.20 -3.83
N ILE A 34 -15.01 -12.58 -4.70
CA ILE A 34 -14.96 -11.14 -4.95
C ILE A 34 -16.36 -10.58 -4.78
N VAL A 35 -16.48 -9.45 -4.08
CA VAL A 35 -17.74 -8.70 -3.97
C VAL A 35 -17.50 -7.29 -4.50
N LEU A 36 -18.12 -6.97 -5.62
CA LEU A 36 -18.02 -5.65 -6.26
C LEU A 36 -19.05 -4.69 -5.68
N PHE A 37 -18.61 -3.51 -5.28
CA PHE A 37 -19.45 -2.41 -4.83
C PHE A 37 -19.39 -1.30 -5.87
N GLY A 38 -20.54 -0.89 -6.40
CA GLY A 38 -20.64 0.10 -7.47
C GLY A 38 -22.01 0.07 -8.18
N PRO A 39 -22.13 0.68 -9.37
CA PRO A 39 -23.39 0.70 -10.12
C PRO A 39 -23.75 -0.71 -10.64
N ALA A 40 -24.72 -1.37 -9.99
CA ALA A 40 -24.91 -2.81 -10.19
C ALA A 40 -25.31 -3.23 -11.62
N ALA A 41 -26.04 -2.38 -12.35
CA ALA A 41 -26.42 -2.68 -13.73
C ALA A 41 -25.19 -2.78 -14.65
N GLU A 42 -24.25 -1.82 -14.54
CA GLU A 42 -23.00 -1.81 -15.30
C GLU A 42 -22.10 -3.00 -14.92
N LEU A 43 -21.97 -3.27 -13.61
CA LEU A 43 -21.14 -4.37 -13.12
C LEU A 43 -21.69 -5.74 -13.54
N ARG A 44 -23.01 -5.97 -13.42
CA ARG A 44 -23.63 -7.24 -13.83
C ARG A 44 -23.49 -7.49 -15.33
N ALA A 45 -23.58 -6.46 -16.17
CA ALA A 45 -23.35 -6.62 -17.61
C ALA A 45 -21.97 -7.24 -17.94
N VAL A 46 -21.00 -7.12 -17.02
CA VAL A 46 -19.65 -7.68 -17.17
C VAL A 46 -19.50 -9.06 -16.52
N VAL A 47 -20.03 -9.24 -15.29
CA VAL A 47 -19.70 -10.39 -14.42
C VAL A 47 -20.84 -11.39 -14.20
N ASP A 48 -22.03 -11.16 -14.75
CA ASP A 48 -23.15 -12.07 -14.53
C ASP A 48 -22.84 -13.49 -15.04
N GLY A 49 -23.15 -14.50 -14.24
CA GLY A 49 -22.80 -15.90 -14.50
C GLY A 49 -21.34 -16.29 -14.22
N VAL A 50 -20.48 -15.37 -13.77
CA VAL A 50 -19.10 -15.70 -13.38
C VAL A 50 -19.07 -16.22 -11.93
N PRO A 51 -18.65 -17.48 -11.69
CA PRO A 51 -18.60 -18.04 -10.33
C PRO A 51 -17.67 -17.25 -9.41
N GLY A 52 -18.05 -17.13 -8.14
CA GLY A 52 -17.22 -16.48 -7.12
C GLY A 52 -17.24 -14.95 -7.12
N ILE A 53 -18.03 -14.31 -8.01
CA ILE A 53 -18.18 -12.85 -8.05
C ILE A 53 -19.61 -12.44 -7.69
N GLY A 54 -19.75 -11.65 -6.62
CA GLY A 54 -21.00 -11.00 -6.20
C GLY A 54 -21.01 -9.51 -6.53
N VAL A 55 -22.20 -8.92 -6.62
CA VAL A 55 -22.40 -7.49 -6.87
C VAL A 55 -23.34 -6.88 -5.83
N VAL A 56 -22.91 -5.79 -5.21
CA VAL A 56 -23.68 -4.95 -4.31
C VAL A 56 -23.90 -3.59 -4.95
N ASP A 57 -25.17 -3.19 -5.11
CA ASP A 57 -25.50 -1.90 -5.71
C ASP A 57 -25.15 -0.75 -4.76
N ALA A 58 -24.13 0.02 -5.10
CA ALA A 58 -23.61 1.15 -4.35
C ALA A 58 -23.04 2.21 -5.33
N PRO A 59 -23.88 2.87 -6.14
CA PRO A 59 -23.41 3.70 -7.25
C PRO A 59 -22.73 5.02 -6.84
N LEU A 60 -22.90 5.47 -5.58
CA LEU A 60 -22.36 6.73 -5.11
C LEU A 60 -20.83 6.68 -4.95
N SER A 61 -20.13 7.50 -5.73
CA SER A 61 -18.68 7.70 -5.63
C SER A 61 -18.34 8.93 -4.79
N ILE A 62 -17.33 8.80 -3.93
CA ILE A 62 -16.70 9.92 -3.19
C ILE A 62 -15.20 10.02 -3.48
N ALA A 63 -14.72 9.39 -4.56
CA ALA A 63 -13.29 9.25 -4.85
C ALA A 63 -12.55 10.59 -5.00
N LYS A 64 -13.23 11.62 -5.52
CA LYS A 64 -12.67 12.96 -5.79
C LYS A 64 -13.14 14.03 -4.80
N ALA A 65 -13.66 13.63 -3.64
CA ALA A 65 -14.13 14.58 -2.65
C ALA A 65 -12.96 15.42 -2.08
N PRO A 66 -13.14 16.75 -1.92
CA PRO A 66 -12.06 17.64 -1.46
C PRO A 66 -11.66 17.39 0.00
N ASP A 67 -12.62 17.00 0.85
CA ASP A 67 -12.39 16.52 2.21
C ASP A 67 -12.77 15.04 2.29
N PRO A 68 -11.80 14.11 2.21
CA PRO A 68 -12.05 12.68 2.28
C PRO A 68 -12.73 12.22 3.56
N ALA A 69 -12.36 12.79 4.71
CA ALA A 69 -12.89 12.35 6.01
C ALA A 69 -14.34 12.77 6.18
N LEU A 70 -14.67 14.02 5.79
CA LEU A 70 -16.03 14.50 5.80
C LEU A 70 -16.92 13.72 4.82
N ALA A 71 -16.42 13.47 3.61
CA ALA A 71 -17.16 12.73 2.59
C ALA A 71 -17.50 11.31 3.04
N VAL A 72 -16.54 10.58 3.61
CA VAL A 72 -16.77 9.25 4.19
C VAL A 72 -17.82 9.29 5.31
N ARG A 73 -17.76 10.31 6.18
CA ARG A 73 -18.69 10.45 7.30
C ARG A 73 -20.12 10.77 6.86
N GLN A 74 -20.28 11.61 5.83
CA GLN A 74 -21.58 12.06 5.34
C GLN A 74 -22.24 11.08 4.37
N ASN A 75 -21.46 10.19 3.73
CA ASN A 75 -21.95 9.30 2.69
C ASN A 75 -21.76 7.82 3.11
N PRO A 76 -22.53 7.34 4.10
CA PRO A 76 -22.44 5.96 4.58
C PRO A 76 -22.72 4.91 3.49
N ASP A 77 -23.45 5.28 2.45
CA ASP A 77 -23.86 4.41 1.35
C ASP A 77 -22.93 4.48 0.13
N ALA A 78 -21.87 5.30 0.18
CA ALA A 78 -20.87 5.34 -0.88
C ALA A 78 -20.19 3.98 -1.05
N SER A 79 -19.87 3.63 -2.29
CA SER A 79 -19.26 2.34 -2.66
C SER A 79 -18.08 1.96 -1.77
N ILE A 80 -17.11 2.87 -1.65
CA ILE A 80 -15.92 2.70 -0.80
C ILE A 80 -16.25 2.43 0.67
N VAL A 81 -17.26 3.09 1.22
CA VAL A 81 -17.66 2.93 2.62
C VAL A 81 -18.32 1.59 2.82
N ARG A 82 -19.20 1.17 1.89
CA ARG A 82 -19.87 -0.13 1.94
C ARG A 82 -18.89 -1.29 1.76
N ALA A 83 -17.94 -1.19 0.83
CA ALA A 83 -16.91 -2.20 0.64
C ALA A 83 -16.08 -2.42 1.91
N ILE A 84 -15.60 -1.35 2.54
CA ILE A 84 -14.79 -1.43 3.76
C ILE A 84 -15.63 -1.85 4.98
N ARG A 85 -16.92 -1.48 5.03
CA ARG A 85 -17.84 -1.95 6.08
C ARG A 85 -18.09 -3.45 6.03
N ALA A 86 -18.18 -4.03 4.84
CA ALA A 86 -18.31 -5.49 4.69
C ALA A 86 -17.15 -6.22 5.39
N VAL A 87 -15.92 -5.66 5.30
CA VAL A 87 -14.76 -6.21 6.03
C VAL A 87 -14.91 -6.06 7.54
N SER A 88 -15.34 -4.90 8.03
CA SER A 88 -15.58 -4.72 9.48
C SER A 88 -16.73 -5.56 10.02
N ALA A 89 -17.68 -5.98 9.17
CA ALA A 89 -18.81 -6.83 9.52
C ALA A 89 -18.45 -8.33 9.49
N GLY A 90 -17.31 -8.70 8.90
CA GLY A 90 -16.92 -10.09 8.69
C GLY A 90 -17.51 -10.73 7.44
N ASP A 91 -18.15 -9.94 6.57
CA ASP A 91 -18.68 -10.40 5.27
C ASP A 91 -17.58 -10.50 4.20
N ALA A 92 -16.43 -9.86 4.43
CA ALA A 92 -15.24 -9.92 3.61
C ALA A 92 -13.97 -9.92 4.48
N ASP A 93 -12.88 -10.44 3.93
CA ASP A 93 -11.62 -10.68 4.66
C ASP A 93 -10.60 -9.56 4.45
N THR A 94 -10.68 -8.86 3.31
CA THR A 94 -9.81 -7.75 2.90
C THR A 94 -10.53 -6.88 1.87
N PHE A 95 -9.93 -5.74 1.52
CA PHE A 95 -10.55 -4.82 0.57
C PHE A 95 -9.58 -4.22 -0.45
N VAL A 96 -10.12 -3.87 -1.62
CA VAL A 96 -9.46 -3.13 -2.69
C VAL A 96 -10.28 -1.87 -3.00
N VAL A 97 -9.63 -0.71 -3.07
CA VAL A 97 -10.27 0.56 -3.44
C VAL A 97 -9.64 1.13 -4.69
N ALA A 98 -10.44 1.27 -5.75
CA ALA A 98 -9.96 1.86 -6.99
C ALA A 98 -9.72 3.38 -6.83
N GLY A 99 -8.45 3.81 -6.90
CA GLY A 99 -8.08 5.20 -7.24
C GLY A 99 -8.38 6.30 -6.23
N ALA A 100 -8.71 5.97 -4.98
CA ALA A 100 -9.12 6.96 -3.97
C ALA A 100 -8.35 6.83 -2.64
N THR A 101 -7.06 7.18 -2.62
CA THR A 101 -6.18 7.01 -1.45
C THR A 101 -6.68 7.70 -0.18
N GLY A 102 -7.02 8.99 -0.25
CA GLY A 102 -7.53 9.74 0.90
C GLY A 102 -8.83 9.14 1.46
N PRO A 103 -9.86 8.94 0.61
CA PRO A 103 -11.10 8.29 1.03
C PRO A 103 -10.89 6.86 1.58
N ALA A 104 -9.97 6.07 1.00
CA ALA A 104 -9.65 4.73 1.46
C ALA A 104 -9.06 4.74 2.87
N LEU A 105 -8.10 5.62 3.12
CA LEU A 105 -7.50 5.80 4.45
C LEU A 105 -8.56 6.21 5.48
N ALA A 106 -9.40 7.20 5.14
CA ALA A 106 -10.46 7.68 6.03
C ALA A 106 -11.49 6.58 6.34
N ALA A 107 -12.01 5.90 5.32
CA ALA A 107 -12.98 4.82 5.47
C ALA A 107 -12.39 3.62 6.24
N GLY A 108 -11.13 3.26 5.96
CA GLY A 108 -10.41 2.21 6.69
C GLY A 108 -10.27 2.54 8.17
N LEU A 109 -9.86 3.77 8.50
CA LEU A 109 -9.74 4.22 9.90
C LEU A 109 -11.07 4.24 10.65
N MET A 110 -12.17 4.66 9.99
CA MET A 110 -13.48 4.78 10.63
C MET A 110 -14.18 3.44 10.83
N ASN A 111 -14.09 2.54 9.85
CA ASN A 111 -14.85 1.28 9.86
C ASN A 111 -13.97 0.12 10.33
N VAL A 112 -12.84 -0.15 9.65
CA VAL A 112 -11.95 -1.27 10.00
C VAL A 112 -11.11 -0.96 11.24
N ARG A 113 -10.76 0.30 11.50
CA ARG A 113 -9.95 0.78 12.64
C ARG A 113 -8.52 0.21 12.67
N ARG A 114 -7.65 0.90 13.41
CA ARG A 114 -6.26 0.47 13.65
C ARG A 114 -6.21 -0.84 14.44
N ALA A 115 -5.23 -1.67 14.15
CA ALA A 115 -4.90 -2.82 14.98
C ALA A 115 -4.43 -2.38 16.37
N LYS A 116 -4.60 -3.25 17.37
CA LYS A 116 -4.22 -2.96 18.76
C LYS A 116 -2.72 -2.68 18.83
N GLY A 117 -2.33 -1.65 19.57
CA GLY A 117 -0.92 -1.27 19.71
C GLY A 117 -0.33 -0.50 18.51
N ILE A 118 -1.06 -0.32 17.42
CA ILE A 118 -0.61 0.50 16.29
C ILE A 118 -0.89 1.99 16.54
N HIS A 119 0.13 2.84 16.34
CA HIS A 119 0.01 4.28 16.50
C HIS A 119 -0.73 4.93 15.33
N ARG A 120 -0.33 4.62 14.11
CA ARG A 120 -0.89 5.16 12.86
C ARG A 120 -0.86 4.06 11.80
N PRO A 121 -1.87 3.97 10.92
CA PRO A 121 -1.70 3.17 9.71
C PRO A 121 -0.65 3.82 8.81
N ALA A 122 -0.08 3.06 7.88
CA ALA A 122 0.86 3.55 6.88
C ALA A 122 0.42 3.13 5.49
N LEU A 123 0.77 3.92 4.49
CA LEU A 123 0.62 3.54 3.09
C LEU A 123 1.97 3.05 2.58
N ALA A 124 2.06 1.76 2.28
CA ALA A 124 3.27 1.12 1.77
C ALA A 124 3.14 0.87 0.26
N LEU A 125 4.13 1.28 -0.53
CA LEU A 125 4.09 1.10 -1.98
C LEU A 125 5.35 0.38 -2.46
N PRO A 126 5.23 -0.84 -3.02
CA PRO A 126 6.33 -1.50 -3.71
C PRO A 126 6.60 -0.79 -5.05
N LEU A 127 7.70 -0.05 -5.09
CA LEU A 127 8.16 0.69 -6.25
C LEU A 127 8.84 -0.26 -7.23
N PRO A 128 8.50 -0.21 -8.54
CA PRO A 128 9.22 -0.96 -9.54
C PRO A 128 10.66 -0.45 -9.64
N THR A 129 11.63 -1.35 -9.61
CA THR A 129 13.04 -1.06 -9.91
C THR A 129 13.52 -1.95 -11.05
N LEU A 130 14.77 -1.78 -11.51
CA LEU A 130 15.34 -2.70 -12.50
C LEU A 130 15.66 -4.08 -11.91
N GLY A 131 15.73 -4.20 -10.59
CA GLY A 131 15.87 -5.44 -9.85
C GLY A 131 14.59 -5.77 -9.08
N ASP A 132 14.75 -6.25 -7.85
CA ASP A 132 13.61 -6.53 -6.98
C ASP A 132 12.89 -5.22 -6.57
N PRO A 133 11.55 -5.24 -6.43
CA PRO A 133 10.79 -4.08 -5.98
C PRO A 133 11.22 -3.61 -4.58
N VAL A 134 11.24 -2.30 -4.38
CA VAL A 134 11.55 -1.69 -3.09
C VAL A 134 10.30 -1.08 -2.48
N THR A 135 9.95 -1.48 -1.26
CA THR A 135 8.75 -0.98 -0.57
C THR A 135 9.06 0.32 0.15
N LEU A 136 8.48 1.43 -0.30
CA LEU A 136 8.54 2.72 0.40
C LEU A 136 7.38 2.85 1.39
N VAL A 137 7.67 3.21 2.65
CA VAL A 137 6.67 3.36 3.73
C VAL A 137 7.05 4.56 4.60
N ASP A 138 6.27 5.61 4.77
CA ASP A 138 4.93 5.91 4.31
C ASP A 138 4.95 6.77 3.04
N VAL A 139 4.00 6.57 2.11
CA VAL A 139 3.88 7.40 0.89
C VAL A 139 2.72 8.38 0.91
N GLY A 140 2.16 8.67 2.10
CA GLY A 140 1.24 9.80 2.26
C GLY A 140 0.04 9.55 3.19
N ALA A 141 0.04 8.50 4.01
CA ALA A 141 -1.01 8.34 5.03
C ALA A 141 -0.86 9.36 6.18
N ASN A 142 0.38 9.75 6.50
CA ASN A 142 0.69 10.66 7.59
C ASN A 142 1.67 11.73 7.08
N VAL A 143 1.24 12.98 7.03
CA VAL A 143 2.11 14.11 6.64
C VAL A 143 3.32 14.21 7.56
N GLU A 144 3.09 14.06 8.87
CA GLU A 144 4.14 14.03 9.89
C GLU A 144 4.09 12.70 10.65
N ALA A 145 5.26 12.16 10.98
CA ALA A 145 5.41 10.92 11.72
C ALA A 145 6.40 11.10 12.86
N ARG A 146 6.03 10.66 14.07
CA ARG A 146 6.96 10.63 15.22
C ARG A 146 7.90 9.44 15.13
N PRO A 147 9.02 9.43 15.88
CA PRO A 147 9.95 8.31 15.84
C PRO A 147 9.32 6.92 16.06
N ASP A 148 8.40 6.80 17.02
CA ASP A 148 7.69 5.54 17.28
C ASP A 148 6.84 5.06 16.10
N HIS A 149 6.32 5.99 15.29
CA HIS A 149 5.53 5.67 14.11
C HIS A 149 6.42 5.09 13.02
N LEU A 150 7.55 5.75 12.74
CA LEU A 150 8.52 5.31 11.74
C LEU A 150 9.13 3.96 12.11
N VAL A 151 9.40 3.71 13.39
CA VAL A 151 9.78 2.37 13.87
C VAL A 151 8.72 1.35 13.47
N GLN A 152 7.44 1.60 13.77
CA GLN A 152 6.36 0.68 13.41
C GLN A 152 6.25 0.48 11.89
N PHE A 153 6.48 1.53 11.09
CA PHE A 153 6.42 1.47 9.64
C PHE A 153 7.49 0.54 9.05
N GLY A 154 8.68 0.46 9.66
CA GLY A 154 9.71 -0.51 9.27
C GLY A 154 9.25 -1.97 9.41
N PHE A 155 8.61 -2.31 10.54
CA PHE A 155 8.03 -3.65 10.74
C PHE A 155 6.84 -3.92 9.83
N MET A 156 6.01 -2.90 9.58
CA MET A 156 4.89 -2.98 8.62
C MET A 156 5.38 -3.32 7.21
N GLY A 157 6.35 -2.56 6.70
CA GLY A 157 6.93 -2.79 5.38
C GLY A 157 7.64 -4.15 5.30
N ALA A 158 8.35 -4.57 6.35
CA ALA A 158 9.01 -5.87 6.39
C ALA A 158 8.02 -7.04 6.33
N ALA A 159 6.90 -6.96 7.07
CA ALA A 159 5.86 -7.98 7.02
C ALA A 159 5.20 -8.06 5.63
N LEU A 160 4.97 -6.91 4.99
CA LEU A 160 4.47 -6.87 3.62
C LEU A 160 5.47 -7.51 2.63
N ALA A 161 6.74 -7.14 2.71
CA ALA A 161 7.79 -7.70 1.86
C ALA A 161 7.91 -9.23 2.00
N ARG A 162 7.76 -9.75 3.22
CA ARG A 162 7.79 -11.20 3.49
C ARG A 162 6.58 -11.94 2.91
N THR A 163 5.39 -11.36 3.01
CA THR A 163 4.13 -12.04 2.68
C THR A 163 3.73 -11.87 1.22
N VAL A 164 3.84 -10.65 0.69
CA VAL A 164 3.37 -10.31 -0.65
C VAL A 164 4.50 -10.41 -1.67
N LEU A 165 5.71 -9.94 -1.32
CA LEU A 165 6.87 -9.92 -2.22
C LEU A 165 7.76 -11.17 -2.10
N GLY A 166 7.51 -12.03 -1.11
CA GLY A 166 8.27 -13.28 -0.92
C GLY A 166 9.71 -13.08 -0.41
N VAL A 167 10.06 -11.90 0.08
CA VAL A 167 11.41 -11.60 0.60
C VAL A 167 11.56 -12.24 1.97
N ARG A 168 12.35 -13.32 2.07
CA ARG A 168 12.45 -14.13 3.30
C ARG A 168 12.93 -13.34 4.53
N ARG A 169 13.92 -12.47 4.34
CA ARG A 169 14.54 -11.65 5.39
C ARG A 169 14.75 -10.22 4.84
N PRO A 170 13.72 -9.37 4.83
CA PRO A 170 13.80 -8.04 4.23
C PRO A 170 14.81 -7.15 4.94
N ARG A 171 15.58 -6.43 4.13
CA ARG A 171 16.48 -5.35 4.52
C ARG A 171 15.69 -4.06 4.66
N VAL A 172 15.61 -3.57 5.89
CA VAL A 172 14.93 -2.33 6.26
C VAL A 172 15.95 -1.22 6.41
N ALA A 173 15.70 -0.10 5.73
CA ALA A 173 16.47 1.12 5.81
C ALA A 173 15.61 2.32 6.18
N LEU A 174 16.25 3.40 6.60
CA LEU A 174 15.63 4.70 6.85
C LEU A 174 16.10 5.71 5.81
N LEU A 175 15.16 6.38 5.14
CA LEU A 175 15.49 7.45 4.20
C LEU A 175 16.06 8.65 4.96
N SER A 176 17.23 9.13 4.53
CA SER A 176 17.90 10.29 5.11
C SER A 176 18.62 11.10 4.03
N ASN A 177 19.26 12.20 4.44
CA ASN A 177 20.11 13.05 3.62
C ASN A 177 21.62 12.69 3.74
N GLY A 178 21.90 11.46 4.16
CA GLY A 178 23.24 10.88 4.25
C GLY A 178 23.21 9.51 4.94
N GLU A 179 24.21 8.68 4.66
CA GLU A 179 24.29 7.31 5.19
C GLU A 179 24.73 7.25 6.66
N GLU A 180 25.39 8.29 7.17
CA GLU A 180 25.91 8.28 8.52
C GLU A 180 24.78 8.31 9.58
N PRO A 181 24.92 7.61 10.73
CA PRO A 181 23.88 7.56 11.77
C PRO A 181 23.45 8.92 12.34
N THR A 182 24.27 9.96 12.17
CA THR A 182 24.03 11.31 12.67
C THR A 182 23.35 12.23 11.63
N LYS A 183 23.07 11.73 10.42
CA LYS A 183 22.43 12.51 9.35
C LYS A 183 20.91 12.42 9.44
N GLY A 184 20.30 13.55 9.12
CA GLY A 184 18.86 13.76 9.14
C GLY A 184 18.44 14.79 10.18
N THR A 185 17.14 14.90 10.38
CA THR A 185 16.57 15.67 11.49
C THR A 185 16.82 14.95 12.82
N ALA A 186 16.57 15.62 13.94
CA ALA A 186 16.63 14.99 15.26
C ALA A 186 15.75 13.73 15.35
N ASP A 187 14.57 13.75 14.71
CA ASP A 187 13.68 12.59 14.63
C ASP A 187 14.30 11.46 13.81
N VAL A 188 14.92 11.73 12.66
CA VAL A 188 15.59 10.71 11.85
C VAL A 188 16.74 10.05 12.59
N VAL A 189 17.57 10.83 13.29
CA VAL A 189 18.68 10.32 14.11
C VAL A 189 18.15 9.42 15.25
N GLU A 190 17.05 9.81 15.90
CA GLU A 190 16.43 8.99 16.93
C GLU A 190 15.79 7.71 16.35
N VAL A 191 15.14 7.78 15.19
CA VAL A 191 14.59 6.60 14.51
C VAL A 191 15.69 5.63 14.12
N HIS A 192 16.81 6.13 13.58
CA HIS A 192 17.97 5.29 13.28
C HIS A 192 18.40 4.50 14.51
N ARG A 193 18.57 5.20 15.65
CA ARG A 193 18.96 4.58 16.92
C ARG A 193 17.95 3.52 17.35
N LEU A 194 16.66 3.85 17.32
CA LEU A 194 15.57 2.96 17.74
C LEU A 194 15.44 1.73 16.85
N LEU A 195 15.55 1.88 15.52
CA LEU A 195 15.49 0.76 14.57
C LEU A 195 16.70 -0.13 14.70
N ARG A 196 17.91 0.44 14.78
CA ARG A 196 19.15 -0.32 15.04
C ARG A 196 19.01 -1.16 16.30
N ASP A 197 18.58 -0.55 17.41
CA ASP A 197 18.50 -1.22 18.70
C ASP A 197 17.42 -2.32 18.70
N ARG A 198 16.24 -2.09 18.08
CA ARG A 198 15.14 -3.06 18.04
C ARG A 198 15.30 -4.17 17.02
N LEU A 199 16.00 -3.92 15.92
CA LEU A 199 16.26 -4.93 14.87
C LEU A 199 17.60 -5.65 15.06
N ALA A 200 18.40 -5.27 16.06
CA ALA A 200 19.64 -5.96 16.40
C ALA A 200 19.37 -7.45 16.70
N GLY A 201 19.94 -8.34 15.89
CA GLY A 201 19.77 -9.78 16.03
C GLY A 201 18.38 -10.31 15.67
N HIS A 202 17.50 -9.50 15.04
CA HIS A 202 16.18 -9.96 14.63
C HIS A 202 16.29 -11.09 13.60
N PRO A 203 15.60 -12.24 13.79
CA PRO A 203 15.80 -13.43 12.96
C PRO A 203 15.20 -13.30 11.55
N HIS A 204 14.24 -12.40 11.38
CA HIS A 204 13.44 -12.29 10.15
C HIS A 204 13.56 -10.94 9.44
N ILE A 205 14.28 -9.98 10.00
CA ILE A 205 14.41 -8.63 9.44
C ILE A 205 15.87 -8.23 9.60
N GLU A 206 16.42 -7.58 8.59
CA GLU A 206 17.78 -7.06 8.61
C GLU A 206 17.73 -5.53 8.62
N TRP A 207 18.47 -4.89 9.52
CA TRP A 207 18.63 -3.45 9.55
C TRP A 207 19.88 -3.05 8.77
N VAL A 208 19.73 -2.21 7.74
CA VAL A 208 20.85 -1.79 6.86
C VAL A 208 21.26 -0.33 7.03
N GLY A 209 20.63 0.41 7.95
CA GLY A 209 21.00 1.78 8.27
C GLY A 209 20.25 2.84 7.46
N ASN A 210 20.88 3.99 7.32
CA ASN A 210 20.34 5.09 6.52
C ASN A 210 20.64 4.86 5.04
N VAL A 211 19.73 5.29 4.18
CA VAL A 211 19.90 5.31 2.73
C VAL A 211 19.53 6.68 2.18
N GLU A 212 20.17 7.08 1.08
CA GLU A 212 19.88 8.34 0.38
C GLU A 212 18.89 8.13 -0.79
N GLY A 213 18.42 9.22 -1.39
CA GLY A 213 17.42 9.15 -2.48
C GLY A 213 17.89 8.39 -3.73
N ASN A 214 19.19 8.40 -4.02
CA ASN A 214 19.81 7.62 -5.10
C ASN A 214 19.83 6.11 -4.82
N ASP A 215 19.73 5.69 -3.55
CA ASP A 215 19.73 4.27 -3.17
C ASP A 215 18.35 3.61 -3.29
N ILE A 216 17.28 4.38 -3.48
CA ILE A 216 15.91 3.86 -3.55
C ILE A 216 15.75 2.80 -4.64
N ALA A 217 16.43 2.98 -5.77
CA ALA A 217 16.40 2.05 -6.90
C ALA A 217 17.67 1.19 -7.03
N SER A 218 18.59 1.23 -6.07
CA SER A 218 19.89 0.55 -6.16
C SER A 218 19.89 -0.90 -5.64
N GLY A 219 18.79 -1.33 -4.99
CA GLY A 219 18.67 -2.66 -4.41
C GLY A 219 19.40 -2.84 -3.08
N ARG A 220 19.77 -1.74 -2.40
CA ARG A 220 20.40 -1.79 -1.06
C ARG A 220 19.44 -2.17 0.06
N ALA A 221 18.15 -1.90 -0.11
CA ALA A 221 17.11 -2.20 0.85
C ALA A 221 15.88 -2.78 0.13
N ASP A 222 15.11 -3.60 0.83
CA ASP A 222 13.83 -4.13 0.35
C ASP A 222 12.67 -3.27 0.87
N VAL A 223 12.88 -2.58 1.98
CA VAL A 223 11.95 -1.67 2.64
C VAL A 223 12.67 -0.39 3.03
N ILE A 224 12.14 0.77 2.62
CA ILE A 224 12.66 2.08 2.98
C ILE A 224 11.59 2.83 3.77
N VAL A 225 11.96 3.26 4.97
CA VAL A 225 11.10 3.97 5.91
C VAL A 225 11.27 5.48 5.78
N THR A 226 10.17 6.23 5.80
CA THR A 226 10.13 7.70 5.74
C THR A 226 8.80 8.22 6.29
N ASP A 227 8.73 9.50 6.65
CA ASP A 227 7.45 10.17 6.87
C ASP A 227 6.69 10.32 5.54
N GLY A 228 5.36 10.48 5.63
CA GLY A 228 4.52 10.49 4.44
C GLY A 228 4.61 11.77 3.61
N PHE A 229 5.10 12.89 4.15
CA PHE A 229 5.40 14.06 3.32
C PHE A 229 6.59 13.76 2.40
N THR A 230 7.72 13.35 2.98
CA THR A 230 8.94 13.01 2.25
C THR A 230 8.71 11.85 1.29
N GLY A 231 7.99 10.82 1.72
CA GLY A 231 7.67 9.66 0.88
C GLY A 231 6.76 9.99 -0.30
N ASN A 232 5.76 10.85 -0.10
CA ASN A 232 4.89 11.28 -1.21
C ASN A 232 5.64 12.17 -2.21
N VAL A 233 6.50 13.10 -1.72
CA VAL A 233 7.35 13.91 -2.61
C VAL A 233 8.28 13.02 -3.42
N THR A 234 8.94 12.05 -2.77
CA THR A 234 9.81 11.06 -3.41
C THR A 234 9.06 10.29 -4.50
N LEU A 235 7.88 9.75 -4.18
CA LEU A 235 7.04 9.04 -5.14
C LEU A 235 6.70 9.91 -6.36
N LYS A 236 6.25 11.16 -6.13
CA LYS A 236 5.86 12.06 -7.24
C LYS A 236 7.03 12.48 -8.10
N VAL A 237 8.23 12.66 -7.53
CA VAL A 237 9.45 12.87 -8.30
C VAL A 237 9.77 11.65 -9.16
N MET A 238 9.73 10.44 -8.60
CA MET A 238 10.00 9.21 -9.35
C MET A 238 9.00 9.00 -10.50
N GLU A 239 7.71 9.21 -10.25
CA GLU A 239 6.66 9.14 -11.28
C GLU A 239 6.90 10.17 -12.39
N GLY A 240 7.19 11.42 -12.03
CA GLY A 240 7.43 12.50 -12.99
C GLY A 240 8.67 12.28 -13.85
N VAL A 241 9.79 11.90 -13.23
CA VAL A 241 11.04 11.61 -13.95
C VAL A 241 10.87 10.41 -14.88
N SER A 242 10.22 9.33 -14.41
CA SER A 242 9.99 8.13 -15.23
C SER A 242 9.14 8.45 -16.46
N GLN A 243 8.06 9.23 -16.29
CA GLN A 243 7.21 9.66 -17.40
C GLN A 243 7.96 10.56 -18.39
N ALA A 244 8.80 11.48 -17.89
CA ALA A 244 9.61 12.36 -18.73
C ALA A 244 10.63 11.57 -19.56
N VAL A 245 11.34 10.61 -18.95
CA VAL A 245 12.31 9.75 -19.63
C VAL A 245 11.64 8.89 -20.71
N VAL A 246 10.54 8.21 -20.39
CA VAL A 246 9.80 7.37 -21.35
C VAL A 246 9.30 8.22 -22.53
N SER A 247 8.78 9.42 -22.26
CA SER A 247 8.32 10.33 -23.30
C SER A 247 9.46 10.84 -24.17
N GLY A 248 10.61 11.19 -23.57
CA GLY A 248 11.81 11.61 -24.28
C GLY A 248 12.38 10.51 -25.19
N VAL A 249 12.45 9.26 -24.71
CA VAL A 249 12.87 8.11 -25.53
C VAL A 249 11.95 7.92 -26.72
N ARG A 250 10.62 8.00 -26.51
CA ARG A 250 9.64 7.89 -27.59
C ARG A 250 9.83 9.00 -28.64
N GLN A 251 9.98 10.24 -28.19
CA GLN A 251 10.18 11.38 -29.08
C GLN A 251 11.48 11.26 -29.89
N ALA A 252 12.57 10.85 -29.25
CA ALA A 252 13.84 10.61 -29.92
C ALA A 252 13.73 9.49 -30.97
N ALA A 253 13.07 8.38 -30.63
CA ALA A 253 12.84 7.24 -31.52
C ALA A 253 11.96 7.59 -32.74
N THR A 254 11.07 8.58 -32.63
CA THR A 254 10.18 9.02 -33.73
C THR A 254 10.63 10.31 -34.42
N SER A 255 11.83 10.81 -34.12
CA SER A 255 12.28 12.16 -34.54
C SER A 255 12.52 12.32 -36.05
N ASN A 256 12.96 11.26 -36.74
CA ASN A 256 13.22 11.26 -38.18
C ASN A 256 13.21 9.81 -38.74
N PRO A 257 13.20 9.60 -40.07
CA PRO A 257 13.15 8.27 -40.67
C PRO A 257 14.26 7.30 -40.22
N ARG A 258 15.49 7.80 -40.01
CA ARG A 258 16.60 6.96 -39.50
C ARG A 258 16.35 6.54 -38.06
N SER A 259 15.92 7.48 -37.20
CA SER A 259 15.54 7.19 -35.82
C SER A 259 14.37 6.21 -35.74
N MET A 260 13.37 6.34 -36.63
CA MET A 260 12.23 5.41 -36.69
C MET A 260 12.66 3.99 -37.01
N LEU A 261 13.60 3.81 -37.95
CA LEU A 261 14.16 2.49 -38.24
C LEU A 261 14.90 1.92 -37.02
N GLY A 262 15.74 2.72 -36.35
CA GLY A 262 16.41 2.31 -35.11
C GLY A 262 15.43 1.99 -33.98
N GLY A 263 14.38 2.79 -33.82
CA GLY A 263 13.31 2.59 -32.85
C GLY A 263 12.53 1.31 -33.10
N LEU A 264 12.31 0.94 -34.37
CA LEU A 264 11.66 -0.33 -34.72
C LEU A 264 12.52 -1.53 -34.32
N LEU A 265 13.84 -1.46 -34.53
CA LEU A 265 14.78 -2.50 -34.09
C LEU A 265 14.82 -2.64 -32.56
N LEU A 266 14.73 -1.52 -31.82
CA LEU A 266 14.73 -1.51 -30.37
C LEU A 266 13.37 -1.80 -29.72
N LYS A 267 12.27 -1.71 -30.47
CA LYS A 267 10.88 -1.83 -29.96
C LYS A 267 10.67 -3.06 -29.06
N PRO A 268 11.14 -4.28 -29.39
CA PRO A 268 10.96 -5.42 -28.49
C PRO A 268 11.67 -5.25 -27.15
N SER A 269 12.88 -4.70 -27.16
CA SER A 269 13.67 -4.42 -25.94
C SER A 269 13.05 -3.31 -25.11
N LEU A 270 12.57 -2.24 -25.76
CA LEU A 270 11.88 -1.14 -25.07
C LEU A 270 10.56 -1.59 -24.45
N ASN A 271 9.83 -2.51 -25.11
CA ASN A 271 8.62 -3.10 -24.54
C ASN A 271 8.94 -3.96 -23.31
N ARG A 272 9.99 -4.79 -23.35
CA ARG A 272 10.44 -5.56 -22.18
C ARG A 272 10.84 -4.65 -21.01
N PHE A 273 11.58 -3.59 -21.31
CA PHE A 273 11.97 -2.59 -20.31
C PHE A 273 10.74 -1.89 -19.71
N LYS A 274 9.77 -1.49 -20.54
CA LYS A 274 8.53 -0.90 -20.05
C LYS A 274 7.78 -1.87 -19.13
N SER A 275 7.72 -3.15 -19.47
CA SER A 275 7.08 -4.17 -18.64
C SER A 275 7.83 -4.44 -17.33
N SER A 276 9.17 -4.32 -17.29
CA SER A 276 9.93 -4.51 -16.05
C SER A 276 9.75 -3.35 -15.06
N ILE A 277 9.32 -2.18 -15.52
CA ILE A 277 9.05 -1.01 -14.66
C ILE A 277 7.56 -0.70 -14.50
N ASP A 278 6.69 -1.68 -14.79
CA ASP A 278 5.25 -1.48 -14.75
C ASP A 278 4.75 -1.27 -13.30
N PRO A 279 4.20 -0.09 -12.96
CA PRO A 279 3.69 0.17 -11.62
C PRO A 279 2.47 -0.70 -11.25
N GLU A 280 1.78 -1.28 -12.23
CA GLU A 280 0.64 -2.17 -11.99
C GLU A 280 1.07 -3.53 -11.42
N ALA A 281 2.33 -3.95 -11.64
CA ALA A 281 2.84 -5.25 -11.23
C ALA A 281 2.76 -5.48 -9.70
N SER A 282 2.91 -4.40 -8.92
CA SER A 282 2.84 -4.42 -7.46
C SER A 282 1.42 -4.38 -6.89
N GLY A 283 0.39 -4.22 -7.73
CA GLY A 283 -1.02 -4.14 -7.32
C GLY A 283 -1.46 -2.81 -6.68
N GLY A 284 -0.54 -1.88 -6.44
CA GLY A 284 -0.82 -0.56 -5.86
C GLY A 284 -0.27 -0.39 -4.45
N ALA A 285 -0.86 0.54 -3.70
CA ALA A 285 -0.42 0.87 -2.36
C ALA A 285 -1.17 0.06 -1.30
N TYR A 286 -0.47 -0.46 -0.30
CA TYR A 286 -1.00 -1.29 0.78
C TYR A 286 -1.25 -0.44 2.02
N LEU A 287 -2.48 -0.47 2.53
CA LEU A 287 -2.86 0.21 3.76
C LEU A 287 -2.61 -0.72 4.95
N LEU A 288 -1.50 -0.48 5.64
CA LEU A 288 -1.01 -1.31 6.74
C LEU A 288 -1.39 -0.71 8.10
N GLY A 289 -1.40 -1.55 9.15
CA GLY A 289 -1.66 -1.14 10.53
C GLY A 289 -3.15 -0.99 10.90
N LEU A 290 -4.06 -1.27 9.97
CA LEU A 290 -5.48 -1.51 10.24
C LEU A 290 -5.70 -2.96 10.74
N ARG A 291 -6.88 -3.26 11.27
CA ARG A 291 -7.26 -4.64 11.66
C ARG A 291 -7.37 -5.60 10.48
N SER A 292 -7.51 -5.08 9.27
CA SER A 292 -7.44 -5.82 8.01
C SER A 292 -6.51 -5.10 7.05
N LEU A 293 -5.83 -5.85 6.20
CA LEU A 293 -5.14 -5.30 5.03
C LEU A 293 -6.15 -4.61 4.11
N GLY A 294 -5.67 -3.58 3.41
CA GLY A 294 -6.35 -3.01 2.25
C GLY A 294 -5.35 -2.68 1.14
N VAL A 295 -5.80 -2.69 -0.11
CA VAL A 295 -4.98 -2.30 -1.27
C VAL A 295 -5.67 -1.16 -2.03
N VAL A 296 -4.89 -0.17 -2.42
CA VAL A 296 -5.34 1.03 -3.14
C VAL A 296 -4.56 1.10 -4.46
N PRO A 297 -5.01 0.39 -5.51
CA PRO A 297 -4.51 0.59 -6.86
C PRO A 297 -4.73 2.04 -7.33
N HIS A 298 -3.85 2.53 -8.19
CA HIS A 298 -4.03 3.85 -8.80
C HIS A 298 -5.27 3.82 -9.69
N GLY A 299 -6.03 4.93 -9.76
CA GLY A 299 -7.24 5.01 -10.59
C GLY A 299 -7.01 4.75 -12.08
N ARG A 300 -5.76 4.81 -12.54
CA ARG A 300 -5.36 4.62 -13.95
C ARG A 300 -5.07 3.17 -14.30
N PHE A 301 -5.15 2.26 -13.32
CA PHE A 301 -4.84 0.85 -13.54
C PHE A 301 -5.77 0.26 -14.60
N SER A 302 -5.22 -0.62 -15.42
CA SER A 302 -5.99 -1.46 -16.31
C SER A 302 -6.67 -2.61 -15.54
N ARG A 303 -7.53 -3.38 -16.22
CA ARG A 303 -8.06 -4.65 -15.71
C ARG A 303 -6.96 -5.61 -15.23
N GLU A 304 -5.77 -5.59 -15.85
CA GLU A 304 -4.65 -6.41 -15.42
C GLU A 304 -4.12 -5.95 -14.05
N GLY A 305 -3.95 -4.64 -13.86
CA GLY A 305 -3.58 -4.04 -12.59
C GLY A 305 -4.63 -4.27 -11.50
N PHE A 306 -5.92 -4.13 -11.80
CA PHE A 306 -6.98 -4.45 -10.84
C PHE A 306 -7.02 -5.94 -10.49
N ALA A 307 -6.84 -6.83 -11.46
CA ALA A 307 -6.75 -8.27 -11.21
C ALA A 307 -5.57 -8.58 -10.27
N ARG A 308 -4.41 -7.96 -10.53
CA ARG A 308 -3.22 -8.08 -9.68
C ARG A 308 -3.49 -7.56 -8.26
N ALA A 309 -4.11 -6.40 -8.12
CA ALA A 309 -4.45 -5.81 -6.82
C ALA A 309 -5.34 -6.75 -5.99
N ILE A 310 -6.37 -7.35 -6.60
CA ILE A 310 -7.28 -8.29 -5.93
C ILE A 310 -6.54 -9.54 -5.46
N VAL A 311 -5.73 -10.14 -6.34
CA VAL A 311 -4.94 -11.34 -6.00
C VAL A 311 -3.95 -11.05 -4.88
N LEU A 312 -3.22 -9.93 -4.95
CA LEU A 312 -2.24 -9.58 -3.92
C LEU A 312 -2.90 -9.17 -2.59
N ALA A 313 -4.09 -8.56 -2.62
CA ALA A 313 -4.88 -8.32 -1.41
C ALA A 313 -5.25 -9.63 -0.71
N ALA A 314 -5.69 -10.63 -1.49
CA ALA A 314 -5.99 -11.96 -0.97
C ALA A 314 -4.73 -12.64 -0.41
N GLN A 315 -3.63 -12.65 -1.17
CA GLN A 315 -2.35 -13.21 -0.75
C GLN A 315 -1.83 -12.57 0.56
N GLY A 316 -1.93 -11.25 0.70
CA GLY A 316 -1.51 -10.55 1.91
C GLY A 316 -2.36 -10.91 3.13
N HIS A 317 -3.67 -11.15 2.93
CA HIS A 317 -4.56 -11.66 3.98
C HIS A 317 -4.21 -13.11 4.34
N GLU A 318 -4.06 -14.02 3.38
CA GLU A 318 -3.69 -15.43 3.61
C GLU A 318 -2.32 -15.55 4.30
N GLY A 319 -1.37 -14.69 3.90
CA GLY A 319 -0.06 -14.57 4.55
C GLY A 319 -0.12 -13.98 5.95
N ARG A 320 -1.31 -13.60 6.44
CA ARG A 320 -1.57 -13.03 7.78
C ARG A 320 -0.68 -11.83 8.07
N VAL A 321 -0.56 -10.91 7.11
CA VAL A 321 0.33 -9.74 7.25
C VAL A 321 0.05 -8.94 8.52
N THR A 322 -1.22 -8.74 8.88
CA THR A 322 -1.61 -8.02 10.10
C THR A 322 -1.11 -8.71 11.37
N ASP A 323 -1.18 -10.04 11.43
CA ASP A 323 -0.72 -10.83 12.57
C ASP A 323 0.80 -10.81 12.68
N LEU A 324 1.50 -10.91 11.55
CA LEU A 324 2.97 -10.82 11.51
C LEU A 324 3.46 -9.46 11.98
N ILE A 325 2.81 -8.37 11.55
CA ILE A 325 3.11 -7.02 12.02
C ILE A 325 2.97 -6.97 13.55
N HIS A 326 1.87 -7.50 14.08
CA HIS A 326 1.62 -7.48 15.52
C HIS A 326 2.65 -8.29 16.29
N ALA A 327 2.96 -9.51 15.83
CA ALA A 327 3.92 -10.41 16.46
C ALA A 327 5.34 -9.83 16.46
N ASP A 328 5.81 -9.32 15.32
CA ASP A 328 7.15 -8.74 15.21
C ASP A 328 7.28 -7.49 16.11
N LEU A 329 6.24 -6.64 16.17
CA LEU A 329 6.22 -5.46 17.05
C LEU A 329 6.11 -5.82 18.55
N GLU A 330 5.36 -6.86 18.90
CA GLU A 330 5.24 -7.34 20.27
C GLU A 330 6.58 -7.87 20.78
N ALA A 331 7.26 -8.68 19.96
CA ALA A 331 8.54 -9.29 20.30
C ALA A 331 9.63 -8.27 20.67
N VAL A 332 9.58 -7.07 20.08
CA VAL A 332 10.55 -5.99 20.33
C VAL A 332 10.00 -4.87 21.22
N GLY A 333 8.80 -5.04 21.79
CA GLY A 333 8.16 -4.04 22.66
C GLY A 333 7.86 -2.71 21.97
N ALA A 334 7.62 -2.71 20.66
CA ALA A 334 7.29 -1.52 19.86
C ALA A 334 5.79 -1.26 19.69
N LEU A 335 4.93 -2.08 20.29
CA LEU A 335 3.50 -1.80 20.38
C LEU A 335 3.21 -0.66 21.36
N ARG A 336 2.29 0.23 20.98
CA ARG A 336 1.74 1.25 21.86
C ARG A 336 1.12 0.60 23.09
N ARG A 337 1.65 0.93 24.27
CA ARG A 337 1.01 0.59 25.54
C ARG A 337 -0.11 1.58 25.85
N PRO A 338 -1.23 1.15 26.45
CA PRO A 338 -2.15 2.08 27.08
C PRO A 338 -1.37 2.92 28.10
N PRO A 339 -1.72 4.20 28.31
CA PRO A 339 -1.22 4.90 29.49
C PRO A 339 -1.55 4.03 30.71
N ALA A 340 -0.53 3.73 31.53
CA ALA A 340 -0.76 3.02 32.78
C ALA A 340 -1.86 3.80 33.53
N ALA A 341 -2.95 3.12 33.87
CA ALA A 341 -3.94 3.73 34.76
C ALA A 341 -3.15 4.19 35.98
N ALA A 342 -3.12 5.51 36.22
CA ALA A 342 -2.46 6.07 37.38
C ALA A 342 -2.88 5.22 38.57
N ALA A 343 -1.88 4.59 39.21
CA ALA A 343 -2.11 3.86 40.44
C ALA A 343 -2.86 4.83 41.35
N ARG A 344 -4.15 4.55 41.58
CA ARG A 344 -4.89 5.28 42.59
C ARG A 344 -4.18 4.93 43.87
N ASP A 345 -3.46 5.91 44.43
CA ASP A 345 -2.97 5.89 45.80
C ASP A 345 -4.17 5.64 46.71
N ALA A 346 -4.43 4.36 46.98
CA ALA A 346 -5.24 3.91 48.07
C ALA A 346 -4.29 3.83 49.27
N GLY A 347 -4.23 4.90 50.07
CA GLY A 347 -3.58 4.83 51.38
C GLY A 347 -2.91 6.11 51.85
N ALA A 348 -3.68 7.17 52.07
CA ALA A 348 -3.32 8.15 53.10
C ALA A 348 -4.41 8.12 54.17
N PRO A 349 -4.10 7.78 55.44
CA PRO A 349 -5.08 7.84 56.52
C PRO A 349 -5.37 9.31 56.82
N ALA A 350 -6.66 9.65 56.94
CA ALA A 350 -7.07 10.94 57.46
C ALA A 350 -6.61 11.06 58.91
N VAL A 351 -5.88 12.14 59.21
CA VAL A 351 -5.66 12.67 60.57
C VAL A 351 -6.58 13.86 60.73
#